data_AF-A0AAX4P4U0-F1
#
_entry.id   AF-A0AAX4P4U0-F1
#
_cell.length_a   1.000
_cell.length_b   1.000
_cell.length_c   1.000
_cell.angle_alpha   90.00
_cell.angle_beta   90.00
_cell.angle_gamma   90.00
#
_symmetry.space_group_name_H-M   'P 1'
#
loop_
_entity.id
_entity.type
_entity.pdbx_description
1 polymer ?
#
loop_
_entity_poly.entity_id
_entity_poly.type
_entity_poly.pdbx_seq_one_letter_code
_entity_poly.pdbx_strand_id
1 'polypeptide(L)'
;MEEESIFALAAARGSPNVVMHDVDTSPRRNRALPDRPVVLAVRSQHQDSYQVSNLLNPVRGVRDAMRREGKKPRNHAKDNLRAIREQSLQNRLQKELDKKLPAQGSKARAAPPRSKNPQGPTSPAKDFIRQNRKSVQAMRSKKVDKAPEQLFKEKENYGKLPRYLLERKIQIAEEYERRREDERMALAPPGTRVMPEDERLRTLEMLESNKLEVEKHLKLLPFVVETPSQIKAKTQLENRLKEIEDAERMFSRPIVYVKI
;
A
#
# COMPACT_ATOMS: atom_id res chain seq x y z
N MET A 1 21.91 31.79 -38.08
CA MET A 1 20.54 31.44 -38.44
C MET A 1 20.56 29.95 -38.78
N GLU A 2 20.72 29.11 -37.75
CA GLU A 2 19.60 28.59 -36.93
C GLU A 2 18.92 27.47 -37.74
N GLU A 3 18.69 26.23 -37.30
CA GLU A 3 18.76 25.58 -35.99
C GLU A 3 18.74 24.05 -36.23
N GLU A 4 18.93 23.31 -35.14
CA GLU A 4 19.16 21.88 -34.98
C GLU A 4 17.93 20.97 -35.19
N SER A 5 18.15 19.68 -35.45
CA SER A 5 17.25 18.55 -35.11
C SER A 5 17.95 17.22 -35.45
N ILE A 6 18.98 16.81 -34.71
CA ILE A 6 18.94 15.84 -33.60
C ILE A 6 17.83 14.77 -33.76
N PHE A 7 18.09 13.70 -34.53
CA PHE A 7 17.57 12.36 -34.24
C PHE A 7 18.27 11.26 -35.07
N ALA A 8 19.51 10.89 -34.73
CA ALA A 8 20.11 9.61 -35.14
C ALA A 8 21.49 9.40 -34.50
N LEU A 9 21.57 8.74 -33.34
CA LEU A 9 22.59 7.71 -33.03
C LEU A 9 22.43 7.23 -31.58
N ALA A 10 21.83 6.06 -31.38
CA ALA A 10 21.93 5.31 -30.13
C ALA A 10 21.91 3.81 -30.43
N ALA A 11 22.94 3.35 -31.13
CA ALA A 11 23.35 1.95 -31.14
C ALA A 11 24.79 1.90 -30.60
N ALA A 12 25.08 0.85 -29.84
CA ALA A 12 26.32 0.60 -29.10
C ALA A 12 26.43 1.29 -27.72
N ARG A 13 25.96 0.58 -26.68
CA ARG A 13 26.67 0.42 -25.41
C ARG A 13 26.26 -0.91 -24.79
N GLY A 14 27.27 -1.76 -24.61
CA GLY A 14 27.13 -3.13 -24.15
C GLY A 14 26.52 -3.22 -22.75
N SER A 15 25.83 -4.33 -22.52
CA SER A 15 25.30 -4.77 -21.24
C SER A 15 26.36 -4.64 -20.14
N PRO A 16 26.12 -3.87 -19.06
CA PRO A 16 26.94 -4.03 -17.87
C PRO A 16 26.55 -5.36 -17.23
N ASN A 17 27.50 -6.28 -17.30
CA ASN A 17 27.51 -7.56 -16.61
C ASN A 17 27.34 -7.27 -15.11
N VAL A 18 26.12 -7.43 -14.58
CA VAL A 18 25.85 -7.32 -13.15
C VAL A 18 26.47 -8.53 -12.49
N VAL A 19 27.70 -8.37 -12.03
CA VAL A 19 28.38 -9.32 -11.15
C VAL A 19 27.56 -9.37 -9.86
N MET A 20 26.72 -10.40 -9.77
CA MET A 20 26.04 -10.82 -8.55
C MET A 20 27.13 -11.22 -7.55
N HIS A 21 27.53 -10.29 -6.69
CA HIS A 21 28.38 -10.61 -5.55
C HIS A 21 27.59 -11.50 -4.58
N ASP A 22 28.05 -12.74 -4.50
CA ASP A 22 28.15 -13.61 -3.33
C ASP A 22 27.01 -13.50 -2.31
N VAL A 23 26.08 -14.47 -2.42
CA VAL A 23 25.16 -14.81 -1.36
C VAL A 23 25.99 -15.31 -0.17
N ASP A 24 26.11 -14.44 0.83
CA ASP A 24 26.74 -14.68 2.11
C ASP A 24 26.18 -15.98 2.74
N THR A 25 26.92 -17.09 2.59
CA THR A 25 26.55 -18.43 3.08
C THR A 25 27.19 -18.70 4.44
N SER A 26 27.26 -17.68 5.29
CA SER A 26 27.72 -17.81 6.67
C SER A 26 26.58 -18.33 7.56
N PRO A 27 26.80 -19.32 8.44
CA PRO A 27 25.76 -19.79 9.36
C PRO A 27 25.37 -18.66 10.30
N ARG A 28 24.11 -18.24 10.21
CA ARG A 28 23.54 -17.14 11.00
C ARG A 28 23.76 -17.41 12.50
N ARG A 29 24.74 -16.74 13.10
CA ARG A 29 24.81 -16.58 14.55
C ARG A 29 23.55 -15.86 15.00
N ASN A 30 22.89 -16.44 16.00
CA ASN A 30 21.63 -16.03 16.60
C ASN A 30 21.55 -14.51 16.82
N ARG A 31 20.93 -13.81 15.87
CA ARG A 31 20.48 -12.43 16.04
C ARG A 31 19.09 -12.53 16.66
N ALA A 32 18.98 -12.28 17.97
CA ALA A 32 17.71 -12.23 18.67
C ALA A 32 16.78 -11.26 17.95
N LEU A 33 15.71 -11.80 17.36
CA LEU A 33 14.63 -11.01 16.78
C LEU A 33 13.91 -10.29 17.91
N PRO A 34 13.48 -9.02 17.73
CA PRO A 34 12.57 -8.41 18.70
C PRO A 34 11.29 -9.24 18.76
N ASP A 35 10.77 -9.47 19.97
CA ASP A 35 9.59 -10.27 20.27
C ASP A 35 8.41 -9.87 19.38
N ARG A 36 8.29 -10.55 18.24
CA ARG A 36 7.07 -10.53 17.45
C ARG A 36 6.05 -11.33 18.26
N PRO A 37 4.85 -10.79 18.52
CA PRO A 37 3.80 -11.60 19.12
C PRO A 37 3.62 -12.82 18.22
N VAL A 38 3.81 -14.01 18.79
CA VAL A 38 3.58 -15.28 18.09
C VAL A 38 2.10 -15.30 17.74
N VAL A 39 1.77 -14.84 16.53
CA VAL A 39 0.47 -15.11 15.94
C VAL A 39 0.54 -16.59 15.57
N LEU A 40 0.15 -17.44 16.53
CA LEU A 40 -0.06 -18.86 16.31
C LEU A 40 -0.99 -18.98 15.11
N ALA A 41 -0.43 -19.29 13.94
CA ALA A 41 -1.20 -19.72 12.79
C ALA A 41 -1.99 -20.93 13.27
N VAL A 42 -3.31 -20.77 13.41
CA VAL A 42 -4.22 -21.83 13.84
C VAL A 42 -4.12 -22.93 12.80
N ARG A 43 -3.33 -23.97 13.10
CA ARG A 43 -3.27 -25.18 12.29
C ARG A 43 -4.69 -25.74 12.25
N SER A 44 -5.22 -25.91 11.04
CA SER A 44 -6.48 -26.61 10.81
C SER A 44 -6.42 -27.96 11.52
N GLN A 45 -7.25 -28.17 12.54
CA GLN A 45 -7.31 -29.43 13.26
C GLN A 45 -7.75 -30.54 12.29
N HIS A 46 -7.01 -31.64 12.23
CA HIS A 46 -7.42 -32.85 11.53
C HIS A 46 -8.61 -33.50 12.24
N GLN A 47 -9.53 -34.11 11.48
CA GLN A 47 -10.82 -34.65 11.95
C GLN A 47 -10.67 -35.65 13.13
N ASP A 48 -9.53 -36.35 13.21
CA ASP A 48 -9.31 -37.41 14.21
C ASP A 48 -8.99 -36.89 15.62
N SER A 49 -8.55 -35.63 15.78
CA SER A 49 -8.26 -35.03 17.10
C SER A 49 -9.48 -34.39 17.77
N TYR A 50 -10.60 -34.27 17.04
CA TYR A 50 -11.83 -33.65 17.53
C TYR A 50 -12.49 -34.47 18.65
N GLN A 51 -12.40 -35.80 18.59
CA GLN A 51 -13.04 -36.69 19.57
C GLN A 51 -12.35 -36.65 20.94
N VAL A 52 -11.01 -36.70 20.96
CA VAL A 52 -10.22 -36.62 22.21
C VAL A 52 -10.29 -35.22 22.83
N SER A 53 -10.26 -34.17 22.01
CA SER A 53 -10.40 -32.78 22.49
C SER A 53 -11.75 -32.52 23.15
N ASN A 54 -12.84 -33.08 22.62
CA ASN A 54 -14.18 -32.92 23.22
C ASN A 54 -14.33 -33.68 24.54
N LEU A 55 -13.62 -34.80 24.72
CA LEU A 55 -13.64 -35.57 25.96
C LEU A 55 -12.89 -34.85 27.08
N LEU A 56 -11.76 -34.22 26.75
CA LEU A 56 -10.93 -33.50 27.74
C LEU A 56 -11.46 -32.09 28.02
N ASN A 57 -12.14 -31.45 27.07
CA ASN A 57 -12.67 -30.09 27.20
C ASN A 57 -14.12 -30.00 26.69
N PRO A 58 -15.11 -30.61 27.39
CA PRO A 58 -16.48 -30.66 26.90
C PRO A 58 -17.03 -29.24 26.69
N VAL A 59 -17.66 -29.03 25.53
CA VAL A 59 -18.24 -27.74 25.15
C VAL A 59 -19.74 -27.76 25.42
N ARG A 60 -20.26 -26.75 26.13
CA ARG A 60 -21.69 -26.67 26.45
C ARG A 60 -22.48 -26.00 25.30
N GLY A 61 -22.52 -26.69 24.16
CA GLY A 61 -23.24 -26.28 22.95
C GLY A 61 -22.54 -25.20 22.12
N VAL A 62 -23.12 -24.90 20.95
CA VAL A 62 -22.49 -24.06 19.90
C VAL A 62 -22.13 -22.65 20.38
N ARG A 63 -22.93 -22.06 21.27
CA ARG A 63 -22.66 -20.71 21.83
C ARG A 63 -21.46 -20.69 22.77
N ASP A 64 -21.15 -21.82 23.40
CA ASP A 64 -20.00 -21.96 24.30
C ASP A 64 -18.72 -22.20 23.48
N ALA A 65 -18.82 -22.96 22.37
CA ALA A 65 -17.76 -23.11 21.38
C ALA A 65 -17.30 -21.75 20.84
N MET A 66 -18.26 -20.92 20.39
CA MET A 66 -17.98 -19.58 19.88
C MET A 66 -17.27 -18.71 20.93
N ARG A 67 -17.70 -18.77 22.20
CA ARG A 67 -17.08 -18.00 23.29
C ARG A 67 -15.62 -18.41 23.54
N ARG A 68 -15.31 -19.71 23.47
CA ARG A 68 -13.93 -20.21 23.61
C ARG A 68 -13.03 -19.81 22.43
N GLU A 69 -13.59 -19.70 21.23
CA GLU A 69 -12.91 -19.13 20.06
C GLU A 69 -12.75 -17.60 20.13
N GLY A 70 -13.16 -16.95 21.23
CA GLY A 70 -13.14 -15.49 21.38
C GLY A 70 -14.22 -14.75 20.59
N LYS A 71 -15.14 -15.48 19.95
CA LYS A 71 -16.27 -14.90 19.20
C LYS A 71 -17.45 -14.68 20.14
N LYS A 72 -18.00 -13.47 20.12
CA LYS A 72 -19.22 -13.15 20.89
C LYS A 72 -20.45 -13.73 20.18
N PRO A 73 -21.24 -14.62 20.80
CA PRO A 73 -22.46 -15.13 20.19
C PRO A 73 -23.43 -14.00 19.88
N ARG A 74 -24.01 -14.02 18.68
CA ARG A 74 -24.94 -12.98 18.23
C ARG A 74 -26.21 -12.98 19.09
N ASN A 75 -26.63 -11.79 19.54
CA ASN A 75 -27.86 -11.62 20.32
C ASN A 75 -29.03 -11.27 19.40
N HIS A 76 -29.71 -12.29 18.90
CA HIS A 76 -30.85 -12.13 18.00
C HIS A 76 -32.03 -11.38 18.65
N ALA A 77 -32.23 -11.44 19.96
CA ALA A 77 -33.30 -10.70 20.63
C ALA A 77 -33.08 -9.18 20.52
N LYS A 78 -31.82 -8.73 20.64
CA LYS A 78 -31.44 -7.33 20.47
C LYS A 78 -31.60 -6.87 19.01
N ASP A 79 -31.21 -7.72 18.07
CA ASP A 79 -31.34 -7.43 16.63
C ASP A 79 -32.80 -7.37 16.20
N ASN A 80 -33.64 -8.30 16.68
CA ASN A 80 -35.07 -8.31 16.40
C ASN A 80 -35.76 -7.07 16.98
N LEU A 81 -35.39 -6.64 18.19
CA LEU A 81 -35.93 -5.42 18.79
C LEU A 81 -35.56 -4.16 17.97
N ARG A 82 -34.33 -4.11 17.43
CA ARG A 82 -33.91 -3.04 16.51
C ARG A 82 -34.72 -3.05 15.23
N ALA A 83 -34.90 -4.22 14.61
CA ALA A 83 -35.68 -4.37 13.38
C ALA A 83 -37.14 -3.94 13.57
N ILE A 84 -37.79 -4.34 14.67
CA ILE A 84 -39.17 -3.93 14.99
C ILE A 84 -39.27 -2.42 15.17
N ARG A 85 -38.29 -1.80 15.86
CA ARG A 85 -38.27 -0.35 16.08
C ARG A 85 -38.08 0.42 14.77
N GLU A 86 -37.17 -0.04 13.93
CA GLU A 86 -36.91 0.57 12.62
C GLU A 86 -38.12 0.47 11.71
N GLN A 87 -38.76 -0.71 11.65
CA GLN A 87 -39.97 -0.91 10.87
C GLN A 87 -41.13 -0.04 11.38
N SER A 88 -41.27 0.11 12.70
CA SER A 88 -42.27 1.01 13.29
C SER A 88 -42.01 2.48 12.93
N LEU A 89 -40.74 2.89 12.92
CA LEU A 89 -40.33 4.23 12.50
C LEU A 89 -40.62 4.46 11.01
N GLN A 90 -40.29 3.51 10.14
CA GLN A 90 -40.61 3.56 8.71
C GLN A 90 -42.12 3.66 8.47
N ASN A 91 -42.92 2.83 9.15
CA ASN A 91 -44.38 2.90 9.07
C ASN A 91 -44.93 4.26 9.53
N ARG A 92 -44.33 4.86 10.58
CA ARG A 92 -44.69 6.19 11.06
C ARG A 92 -44.35 7.28 10.04
N LEU A 93 -43.14 7.25 9.48
CA LEU A 93 -42.71 8.19 8.44
C LEU A 93 -43.57 8.07 7.19
N GLN A 94 -43.90 6.85 6.77
CA GLN A 94 -44.78 6.61 5.63
C GLN A 94 -46.16 7.22 5.88
N LYS A 95 -46.73 7.02 7.07
CA LYS A 95 -48.00 7.66 7.46
C LYS A 95 -47.91 9.19 7.54
N GLU A 96 -46.75 9.76 7.87
CA GLU A 96 -46.53 11.21 7.86
C GLU A 96 -46.36 11.77 6.43
N LEU A 97 -45.69 11.03 5.54
CA LEU A 97 -45.59 11.35 4.11
C LEU A 97 -46.96 11.28 3.43
N ASP A 98 -47.72 10.22 3.70
CA ASP A 98 -49.09 10.04 3.19
C ASP A 98 -50.03 11.16 3.66
N LYS A 99 -49.80 11.73 4.85
CA LYS A 99 -50.52 12.92 5.35
C LYS A 99 -50.11 14.22 4.68
N LYS A 100 -48.86 14.34 4.22
CA LYS A 100 -48.32 15.55 3.57
C LYS A 100 -48.60 15.60 2.07
N LEU A 101 -48.83 14.46 1.43
CA LEU A 101 -49.26 14.41 0.04
C LEU A 101 -50.72 14.91 -0.08
N PRO A 102 -51.04 15.78 -1.05
CA PRO A 102 -52.41 16.24 -1.25
C PRO A 102 -53.30 15.03 -1.57
N ALA A 103 -54.42 14.90 -0.85
CA ALA A 103 -55.38 13.83 -1.02
C ALA A 103 -55.96 13.87 -2.45
N GLN A 104 -55.34 13.14 -3.38
CA GLN A 104 -56.02 12.65 -4.58
C GLN A 104 -57.14 11.74 -4.07
N GLY A 105 -58.37 12.25 -4.15
CA GLY A 105 -59.54 11.75 -3.45
C GLY A 105 -59.79 10.26 -3.62
N SER A 106 -59.25 9.45 -2.71
CA SER A 106 -59.79 8.14 -2.42
C SER A 106 -60.75 8.32 -1.27
N LYS A 107 -62.06 8.30 -1.60
CA LYS A 107 -63.13 8.25 -0.61
C LYS A 107 -62.78 7.13 0.36
N ALA A 108 -62.56 7.46 1.63
CA ALA A 108 -62.46 6.48 2.69
C ALA A 108 -63.76 5.67 2.67
N ARG A 109 -63.70 4.45 2.15
CA ARG A 109 -64.81 3.51 2.26
C ARG A 109 -64.91 3.16 3.74
N ALA A 110 -66.00 3.56 4.38
CA ALA A 110 -66.42 2.96 5.63
C ALA A 110 -66.39 1.43 5.47
N ALA A 111 -65.95 0.70 6.50
CA ALA A 111 -66.07 -0.75 6.52
C ALA A 111 -67.53 -1.11 6.15
N PRO A 112 -67.78 -1.94 5.13
CA PRO A 112 -69.13 -2.16 4.65
C PRO A 112 -69.96 -2.76 5.79
N PRO A 113 -71.23 -2.34 5.97
CA PRO A 113 -72.13 -3.10 6.81
C PRO A 113 -72.18 -4.52 6.26
N ARG A 114 -72.23 -5.53 7.14
CA ARG A 114 -72.43 -6.94 6.77
C ARG A 114 -73.84 -7.11 6.20
N SER A 115 -74.01 -6.64 4.97
CA SER A 115 -75.25 -6.69 4.20
C SER A 115 -75.21 -7.93 3.33
N LYS A 116 -76.36 -8.62 3.28
CA LYS A 116 -76.60 -9.84 2.50
C LYS A 116 -76.22 -9.59 1.03
N ASN A 117 -75.55 -10.58 0.43
CA ASN A 117 -75.00 -10.59 -0.93
C ASN A 117 -75.73 -9.66 -1.92
N PRO A 118 -75.10 -8.56 -2.37
CA PRO A 118 -75.56 -7.88 -3.56
C PRO A 118 -75.08 -8.67 -4.77
N GLN A 119 -76.02 -9.13 -5.60
CA GLN A 119 -75.71 -9.52 -6.97
C GLN A 119 -75.09 -8.30 -7.68
N GLY A 120 -73.76 -8.36 -7.85
CA GLY A 120 -73.01 -7.32 -8.53
C GLY A 120 -73.42 -7.21 -10.01
N PRO A 121 -73.09 -6.10 -10.68
CA PRO A 121 -73.35 -5.96 -12.11
C PRO A 121 -72.75 -7.14 -12.86
N THR A 122 -73.53 -7.74 -13.75
CA THR A 122 -73.13 -8.81 -14.66
C THR A 122 -72.02 -8.28 -15.57
N SER A 123 -70.79 -8.31 -15.07
CA SER A 123 -69.59 -8.21 -15.91
C SER A 123 -69.80 -9.19 -17.06
N PRO A 124 -69.57 -8.81 -18.34
CA PRO A 124 -69.72 -9.77 -19.43
C PRO A 124 -68.91 -11.01 -19.08
N ALA A 125 -69.54 -12.19 -19.15
CA ALA A 125 -68.98 -13.46 -18.69
C ALA A 125 -67.53 -13.55 -19.16
N LYS A 126 -66.59 -13.45 -18.22
CA LYS A 126 -65.16 -13.41 -18.55
C LYS A 126 -64.82 -14.72 -19.21
N ASP A 127 -64.44 -14.65 -20.48
CA ASP A 127 -64.06 -15.82 -21.25
C ASP A 127 -62.67 -16.29 -20.79
N PHE A 128 -62.70 -17.15 -19.77
CA PHE A 128 -61.49 -17.69 -19.14
C PHE A 128 -60.63 -18.46 -20.14
N ILE A 129 -61.21 -19.01 -21.22
CA ILE A 129 -60.46 -19.72 -22.26
C ILE A 129 -59.61 -18.73 -23.05
N ARG A 130 -60.19 -17.60 -23.46
CA ARG A 130 -59.43 -16.52 -24.15
C ARG A 130 -58.39 -15.87 -23.25
N GLN A 131 -58.74 -15.62 -21.98
CA GLN A 131 -57.81 -15.03 -21.01
C GLN A 131 -56.63 -15.96 -20.72
N ASN A 132 -56.87 -17.26 -20.56
CA ASN A 132 -55.83 -18.26 -20.34
C ASN A 132 -54.96 -18.46 -21.58
N ARG A 133 -55.55 -18.42 -22.78
CA ARG A 133 -54.77 -18.50 -24.03
C ARG A 133 -53.81 -17.31 -24.16
N LYS A 134 -54.28 -16.10 -23.86
CA LYS A 134 -53.43 -14.90 -23.86
C LYS A 134 -52.37 -14.95 -22.76
N SER A 135 -52.69 -15.44 -21.56
CA SER A 135 -51.72 -15.54 -20.48
C SER A 135 -50.62 -16.57 -20.79
N VAL A 136 -50.97 -17.74 -21.32
CA VAL A 136 -50.00 -18.76 -21.74
C VAL A 136 -49.13 -18.27 -22.89
N GLN A 137 -49.70 -17.57 -23.87
CA GLN A 137 -48.92 -16.96 -24.97
C GLN A 137 -48.00 -15.83 -24.48
N ALA A 138 -48.41 -15.07 -23.46
CA ALA A 138 -47.60 -14.03 -22.86
C ALA A 138 -46.52 -14.57 -21.90
N MET A 139 -46.69 -15.79 -21.39
CA MET A 139 -45.67 -16.44 -20.55
C MET A 139 -44.50 -16.93 -21.41
N ARG A 140 -43.35 -16.26 -21.27
CA ARG A 140 -42.07 -16.79 -21.74
C ARG A 140 -41.47 -17.71 -20.69
N SER A 141 -41.05 -18.91 -21.09
CA SER A 141 -40.23 -19.75 -20.21
C SER A 141 -38.91 -19.03 -19.93
N LYS A 142 -38.53 -18.95 -18.65
CA LYS A 142 -37.15 -18.61 -18.31
C LYS A 142 -36.29 -19.76 -18.79
N LYS A 143 -35.62 -19.60 -19.93
CA LYS A 143 -34.53 -20.49 -20.30
C LYS A 143 -33.51 -20.37 -19.18
N VAL A 144 -33.29 -21.46 -18.46
CA VAL A 144 -32.14 -21.56 -17.56
C VAL A 144 -30.96 -21.82 -18.49
N ASP A 145 -30.47 -20.76 -19.12
CA ASP A 145 -29.20 -20.83 -19.82
C ASP A 145 -28.19 -21.30 -18.77
N LYS A 146 -27.56 -22.47 -18.99
CA LYS A 146 -26.44 -22.91 -18.14
C LYS A 146 -25.51 -21.71 -18.05
N ALA A 147 -25.29 -21.21 -16.82
CA ALA A 147 -24.50 -20.02 -16.61
C ALA A 147 -23.23 -20.12 -17.47
N PRO A 148 -22.92 -19.11 -18.31
CA PRO A 148 -21.81 -19.21 -19.24
C PRO A 148 -20.58 -19.66 -18.45
N GLU A 149 -19.91 -20.70 -18.96
CA GLU A 149 -18.69 -21.22 -18.36
C GLU A 149 -17.77 -20.02 -18.12
N GLN A 150 -17.52 -19.69 -16.85
CA GLN A 150 -16.85 -18.45 -16.51
C GLN A 150 -15.42 -18.52 -17.05
N LEU A 151 -15.18 -17.89 -18.20
CA LEU A 151 -13.86 -17.84 -18.82
C LEU A 151 -12.97 -16.94 -17.96
N PHE A 152 -12.29 -17.55 -16.98
CA PHE A 152 -11.45 -16.85 -16.00
C PHE A 152 -10.34 -15.99 -16.62
N LYS A 153 -10.03 -16.23 -17.90
CA LYS A 153 -9.04 -15.51 -18.71
C LYS A 153 -9.59 -14.23 -19.36
N GLU A 154 -10.91 -14.09 -19.48
CA GLU A 154 -11.55 -12.92 -20.10
C GLU A 154 -11.76 -11.76 -19.11
N LYS A 155 -11.22 -11.88 -17.90
CA LYS A 155 -11.27 -10.81 -16.91
C LYS A 155 -10.41 -9.64 -17.38
N GLU A 156 -10.92 -8.42 -17.25
CA GLU A 156 -10.24 -7.16 -17.61
C GLU A 156 -8.85 -6.97 -16.95
N ASN A 157 -8.68 -7.61 -15.79
CA ASN A 157 -7.48 -7.55 -14.96
C ASN A 157 -6.64 -8.85 -15.03
N TYR A 158 -6.95 -9.74 -15.98
CA TYR A 158 -6.14 -10.92 -16.20
C TYR A 158 -4.72 -10.51 -16.61
N GLY A 159 -3.71 -11.05 -15.93
CA GLY A 159 -2.30 -10.70 -16.13
C GLY A 159 -1.86 -9.36 -15.52
N LYS A 160 -2.78 -8.54 -14.97
CA LYS A 160 -2.43 -7.28 -14.30
C LYS A 160 -2.27 -7.50 -12.80
N LEU A 161 -1.30 -6.82 -12.18
CA LEU A 161 -1.18 -6.83 -10.73
C LEU A 161 -2.33 -6.03 -10.09
N PRO A 162 -3.02 -6.58 -9.08
CA PRO A 162 -3.95 -5.82 -8.27
C PRO A 162 -3.30 -4.58 -7.65
N ARG A 163 -4.06 -3.46 -7.63
CA ARG A 163 -3.60 -2.15 -7.13
C ARG A 163 -2.97 -2.22 -5.73
N TYR A 164 -3.57 -2.98 -4.82
CA TYR A 164 -3.06 -3.10 -3.44
C TYR A 164 -1.66 -3.73 -3.37
N LEU A 165 -1.28 -4.60 -4.30
CA LEU A 165 0.07 -5.17 -4.35
C LEU A 165 1.08 -4.15 -4.85
N LEU A 166 0.70 -3.30 -5.80
CA LEU A 166 1.53 -2.19 -6.27
C LEU A 166 1.74 -1.17 -5.13
N GLU A 167 0.66 -0.75 -4.48
CA GLU A 167 0.71 0.14 -3.32
C GLU A 167 1.56 -0.45 -2.20
N ARG A 168 1.42 -1.76 -1.93
CA ARG A 168 2.25 -2.43 -0.92
C ARG A 168 3.73 -2.44 -1.27
N LYS A 169 4.09 -2.61 -2.55
CA LYS A 169 5.49 -2.52 -3.00
C LYS A 169 6.05 -1.12 -2.82
N ILE A 170 5.26 -0.10 -3.16
CA ILE A 170 5.63 1.31 -2.97
C ILE A 170 5.84 1.59 -1.48
N GLN A 171 4.90 1.21 -0.61
CA GLN A 171 5.03 1.36 0.84
C GLN A 171 6.30 0.71 1.40
N ILE A 172 6.59 -0.53 0.98
CA ILE A 172 7.80 -1.24 1.43
C ILE A 172 9.07 -0.51 0.96
N ALA A 173 9.07 0.01 -0.27
CA ALA A 173 10.20 0.79 -0.79
C ALA A 173 10.39 2.10 -0.01
N GLU A 174 9.31 2.84 0.25
CA GLU A 174 9.34 4.06 1.06
C GLU A 174 9.82 3.82 2.49
N GLU A 175 9.30 2.77 3.15
CA GLU A 175 9.75 2.38 4.49
C GLU A 175 11.23 1.99 4.53
N TYR A 176 11.73 1.35 3.46
CA TYR A 176 13.13 0.98 3.32
C TYR A 176 14.03 2.22 3.18
N GLU A 177 13.66 3.15 2.31
CA GLU A 177 14.41 4.40 2.12
C GLU A 177 14.41 5.24 3.40
N ARG A 178 13.24 5.41 4.04
CA ARG A 178 13.15 6.13 5.32
C ARG A 178 14.06 5.52 6.39
N ARG A 179 14.07 4.18 6.50
CA ARG A 179 14.96 3.48 7.43
C ARG A 179 16.43 3.71 7.09
N ARG A 180 16.80 3.71 5.81
CA ARG A 180 18.18 4.01 5.38
C ARG A 180 18.57 5.44 5.71
N GLU A 181 17.67 6.41 5.52
CA GLU A 181 17.88 7.81 5.88
C GLU A 181 18.05 7.97 7.39
N ASP A 182 17.19 7.35 8.19
CA ASP A 182 17.29 7.32 9.66
C ASP A 182 18.63 6.70 10.10
N GLU A 183 19.06 5.58 9.48
CA GLU A 183 20.35 4.95 9.74
C GLU A 183 21.53 5.86 9.35
N ARG A 184 21.44 6.58 8.22
CA ARG A 184 22.44 7.58 7.80
C ARG A 184 22.50 8.76 8.77
N MET A 185 21.35 9.25 9.22
CA MET A 185 21.24 10.34 10.18
C MET A 185 21.77 9.93 11.55
N ALA A 186 21.50 8.70 11.99
CA ALA A 186 22.02 8.14 13.24
C ALA A 186 23.54 7.92 13.20
N LEU A 187 24.10 7.60 12.02
CA LEU A 187 25.54 7.48 11.80
C LEU A 187 26.22 8.86 11.74
N ALA A 188 25.49 9.91 11.39
CA ALA A 188 26.04 11.26 11.33
C ALA A 188 26.47 11.72 12.74
N PRO A 189 27.74 12.15 12.91
CA PRO A 189 28.19 12.64 14.21
C PRO A 189 27.36 13.84 14.68
N PRO A 190 27.04 13.95 15.99
CA PRO A 190 26.25 15.06 16.51
C PRO A 190 26.95 16.40 16.28
N GLY A 191 26.16 17.44 15.98
CA GLY A 191 26.68 18.78 15.66
C GLY A 191 27.30 18.90 14.27
N THR A 192 27.03 17.95 13.37
CA THR A 192 27.48 18.01 11.98
C THR A 192 26.31 18.06 11.00
N ARG A 193 26.52 18.73 9.86
CA ARG A 193 25.61 18.80 8.71
C ARG A 193 26.24 18.09 7.52
N VAL A 194 25.44 17.43 6.70
CA VAL A 194 25.89 16.95 5.39
C VAL A 194 26.13 18.14 4.46
N MET A 195 27.32 18.23 3.86
CA MET A 195 27.66 19.23 2.87
C MET A 195 26.90 18.94 1.56
N PRO A 196 26.14 19.91 0.99
CA PRO A 196 25.49 19.74 -0.29
C PRO A 196 26.52 19.64 -1.43
N GLU A 197 26.12 19.01 -2.53
CA GLU A 197 27.05 18.68 -3.62
C GLU A 197 27.67 19.92 -4.27
N ASP A 198 26.91 21.00 -4.45
CA ASP A 198 27.41 22.25 -5.04
C ASP A 198 28.50 22.91 -4.18
N GLU A 199 28.32 22.95 -2.85
CA GLU A 199 29.33 23.47 -1.92
C GLU A 199 30.58 22.59 -1.93
N ARG A 200 30.42 21.27 -2.01
CA ARG A 200 31.52 20.30 -2.09
C ARG A 200 32.34 20.50 -3.36
N LEU A 201 31.68 20.65 -4.52
CA LEU A 201 32.35 20.87 -5.81
C LEU A 201 33.13 22.19 -5.82
N ARG A 202 32.54 23.28 -5.31
CA ARG A 202 33.24 24.57 -5.17
C ARG A 202 34.48 24.46 -4.27
N THR A 203 34.38 23.67 -3.20
CA THR A 203 35.52 23.44 -2.30
C THR A 203 36.63 22.66 -2.99
N LEU A 204 36.29 21.63 -3.78
CA LEU A 204 37.26 20.87 -4.57
C LEU A 204 37.97 21.74 -5.60
N GLU A 205 37.24 22.58 -6.33
CA GLU A 205 37.81 23.52 -7.31
C GLU A 205 38.80 24.51 -6.65
N MET A 206 38.44 25.03 -5.48
CA MET A 206 39.33 25.90 -4.69
C MET A 206 40.59 25.16 -4.23
N LEU A 207 40.45 23.90 -3.77
CA LEU A 207 41.60 23.08 -3.35
C LEU A 207 42.52 22.76 -4.53
N GLU A 208 41.96 22.45 -5.70
CA GLU A 208 42.72 22.21 -6.93
C GLU A 208 43.52 23.44 -7.35
N SER A 209 42.89 24.62 -7.33
CA SER A 209 43.56 25.89 -7.63
C SER A 209 44.73 26.15 -6.67
N ASN A 210 44.51 25.99 -5.36
CA ASN A 210 45.55 26.16 -4.34
C ASN A 210 46.69 25.14 -4.50
N LYS A 211 46.37 23.90 -4.88
CA LYS A 211 47.36 22.85 -5.14
C LYS A 211 48.30 23.25 -6.27
N LEU A 212 47.73 23.72 -7.38
CA LEU A 212 48.50 24.20 -8.54
C LEU A 212 49.43 25.36 -8.18
N GLU A 213 48.99 26.28 -7.32
CA GLU A 213 49.82 27.37 -6.82
C GLU A 213 51.00 26.87 -5.98
N VAL A 214 50.75 25.99 -5.00
CA VAL A 214 51.80 25.42 -4.13
C VAL A 214 52.79 24.61 -4.97
N GLU A 215 52.31 23.79 -5.91
CA GLU A 215 53.17 23.06 -6.83
C GLU A 215 54.04 23.98 -7.69
N LYS A 216 53.48 25.10 -8.17
CA LYS A 216 54.24 26.10 -8.92
C LYS A 216 55.37 26.67 -8.07
N HIS A 217 55.10 27.00 -6.80
CA HIS A 217 56.14 27.45 -5.87
C HIS A 217 57.19 26.39 -5.59
N LEU A 218 56.80 25.11 -5.48
CA LEU A 218 57.73 24.00 -5.31
C LEU A 218 58.65 23.82 -6.53
N LYS A 219 58.08 23.94 -7.74
CA LYS A 219 58.80 23.86 -9.03
C LYS A 219 59.80 25.01 -9.24
N LEU A 220 59.56 26.17 -8.60
CA LEU A 220 60.46 27.34 -8.66
C LEU A 220 61.68 27.22 -7.74
N LEU A 221 61.68 26.28 -6.79
CA LEU A 221 62.82 26.08 -5.89
C LEU A 221 64.05 25.58 -6.66
N PRO A 222 65.27 25.97 -6.24
CA PRO A 222 66.49 25.45 -6.84
C PRO A 222 66.59 23.93 -6.61
N PHE A 223 67.26 23.24 -7.54
CA PHE A 223 67.44 21.78 -7.48
C PHE A 223 68.16 21.33 -6.19
N VAL A 224 69.12 22.12 -5.70
CA VAL A 224 69.83 21.89 -4.44
C VAL A 224 69.42 22.95 -3.41
N VAL A 225 69.06 22.50 -2.21
CA VAL A 225 68.54 23.32 -1.11
C VAL A 225 69.54 23.30 0.04
N GLU A 226 70.44 24.28 0.08
CA GLU A 226 71.58 24.26 1.01
C GLU A 226 71.32 25.08 2.28
N THR A 227 70.67 26.23 2.13
CA THR A 227 70.48 27.14 3.27
C THR A 227 69.33 26.67 4.16
N PRO A 228 69.43 26.84 5.49
CA PRO A 228 68.35 26.44 6.41
C PRO A 228 67.04 27.19 6.13
N SER A 229 67.10 28.40 5.56
CA SER A 229 65.92 29.16 5.16
C SER A 229 65.19 28.49 4.00
N GLN A 230 65.92 28.09 2.95
CA GLN A 230 65.33 27.38 1.82
C GLN A 230 64.76 26.01 2.21
N ILE A 231 65.43 25.29 3.13
CA ILE A 231 64.93 24.01 3.66
C ILE A 231 63.59 24.23 4.40
N LYS A 232 63.49 25.29 5.21
CA LYS A 232 62.23 25.65 5.88
C LYS A 232 61.12 26.00 4.88
N ALA A 233 61.43 26.80 3.85
CA ALA A 233 60.46 27.16 2.82
C ALA A 233 59.97 25.92 2.05
N LYS A 234 60.89 25.02 1.67
CA LYS A 234 60.55 23.74 1.02
C LYS A 234 59.64 22.89 1.90
N THR A 235 60.03 22.67 3.15
CA THR A 235 59.23 21.84 4.07
C THR A 235 57.85 22.44 4.36
N GLN A 236 57.73 23.77 4.43
CA GLN A 236 56.44 24.45 4.53
C GLN A 236 55.55 24.21 3.31
N LEU A 237 56.09 24.33 2.08
CA LEU A 237 55.35 24.06 0.85
C LEU A 237 54.94 22.59 0.75
N GLU A 238 55.83 21.65 1.09
CA GLU A 238 55.52 20.21 1.08
C GLU A 238 54.45 19.85 2.11
N ASN A 239 54.51 20.41 3.32
CA ASN A 239 53.49 20.20 4.34
C ASN A 239 52.15 20.78 3.89
N ARG A 240 52.16 21.97 3.29
CA ARG A 240 50.94 22.59 2.76
C ARG A 240 50.34 21.77 1.63
N LEU A 241 51.17 21.21 0.75
CA LEU A 241 50.72 20.32 -0.32
C LEU A 241 50.04 19.07 0.24
N LYS A 242 50.64 18.44 1.26
CA LYS A 242 50.05 17.28 1.96
C LYS A 242 48.71 17.62 2.60
N GLU A 243 48.60 18.76 3.28
CA GLU A 243 47.32 19.22 3.87
C GLU A 243 46.22 19.38 2.81
N ILE A 244 46.57 19.92 1.64
CA ILE A 244 45.64 20.09 0.53
C ILE A 244 45.22 18.74 -0.04
N GLU A 245 46.16 17.81 -0.24
CA GLU A 245 45.86 16.45 -0.72
C GLU A 245 44.99 15.67 0.26
N ASP A 246 45.23 15.80 1.57
CA ASP A 246 44.39 15.20 2.61
C ASP A 246 42.98 15.79 2.58
N ALA A 247 42.85 17.11 2.41
CA ALA A 247 41.55 17.77 2.25
C ALA A 247 40.84 17.29 0.97
N GLU A 248 41.54 17.25 -0.17
CA GLU A 248 41.02 16.75 -1.46
C GLU A 248 40.52 15.31 -1.33
N ARG A 249 41.25 14.46 -0.59
CA ARG A 249 40.85 13.09 -0.27
C ARG A 249 39.62 13.00 0.64
N MET A 250 39.43 13.96 1.54
CA MET A 250 38.22 14.03 2.38
C MET A 250 37.01 14.49 1.57
N PHE A 251 37.15 15.54 0.76
CA PHE A 251 36.06 16.14 -0.01
C PHE A 251 35.69 15.39 -1.30
N SER A 252 36.57 14.53 -1.81
CA SER A 252 36.27 13.64 -2.94
C SER A 252 35.21 12.58 -2.61
N ARG A 253 34.97 12.29 -1.31
CA ARG A 253 33.91 11.40 -0.86
C ARG A 253 32.53 11.97 -1.22
N PRO A 254 31.55 11.13 -1.60
CA PRO A 254 30.21 11.60 -1.99
C PRO A 254 29.45 12.28 -0.85
N ILE A 255 29.69 11.85 0.40
CA ILE A 255 29.02 12.40 1.59
C ILE A 255 30.11 12.92 2.53
N VAL A 256 30.06 14.22 2.81
CA VAL A 256 30.99 14.90 3.71
C VAL A 256 30.19 15.57 4.82
N TYR A 257 30.65 15.43 6.07
CA TYR A 257 30.03 16.07 7.23
C TYR A 257 30.86 17.28 7.65
N VAL A 258 30.21 18.41 7.85
CA VAL A 258 30.82 19.67 8.27
C VAL A 258 30.23 20.06 9.61
N LYS A 259 31.08 20.50 10.54
CA LYS A 259 30.66 20.96 11.86
C LYS A 259 29.85 22.26 11.73
N ILE A 260 28.71 22.34 12.43
CA ILE A 260 27.89 23.55 12.56
C ILE A 260 28.40 24.41 13.72
#